data_AF-A0A2G6UHV7-F1
#
_entry.id   AF-A0A2G6UHV7-F1
#
_cell.length_a   1.000
_cell.length_b   1.000
_cell.length_c   1.000
_cell.angle_alpha   90.00
_cell.angle_beta   90.00
_cell.angle_gamma   90.00
#
_symmetry.space_group_name_H-M   'P 1'
#
loop_
_entity.id
_entity.type
_entity.pdbx_description
1 polymer ?
#
loop_
_entity_poly.entity_id
_entity_poly.type
_entity_poly.pdbx_seq_one_letter_code
_entity_poly.pdbx_strand_id
1 'polypeptide(L)'
;MIFTIDRVFAVRDEKEKTTVFNNMGDRVSYLELSLNIPKGEKSIFNSWDKYVTDKLTLNLGKVTSAQNWNASVNVSAKGNAEVSLKGSNTSEDFSSGKEASTILVNTGTGTNTNNYEVLSTDKDTGSKSNSAKLGAELGGSGTIGYTDKYESSLDLSSQILKLSGTLSENKMVLRQESGPGIDLGGNIVVSIEYSLTDDWAVPVQFSKIGNLYAKSGLPNSVENLSKSYFMVFFPDIKESIKGKLDYTFLYRQVLKGNKHIPEARQKVKYKYGKVESKDNELLKKAGYKDGNIDLIRPQDIRPKAYVIRKGGSEANLGLTGNELKFETAFEAAAFLSYIKDLSLNTMPFNNLRFSTEPLLAEHIADLKIITLSL
;
A
#
# COMPACT_ATOMS: atom_id res chain seq x y z
N MET A 1 -2.69 -0.12 12.34
CA MET A 1 -3.56 -1.32 12.42
C MET A 1 -3.41 -2.11 11.13
N ILE A 2 -3.30 -3.44 11.19
CA ILE A 2 -3.18 -4.29 9.99
C ILE A 2 -4.42 -5.18 9.93
N PHE A 3 -5.16 -5.11 8.84
CA PHE A 3 -6.25 -6.04 8.55
C PHE A 3 -5.85 -6.94 7.40
N THR A 4 -6.06 -8.23 7.57
CA THR A 4 -5.89 -9.22 6.50
C THR A 4 -7.25 -9.77 6.14
N ILE A 5 -7.58 -9.70 4.85
CA ILE A 5 -8.81 -10.23 4.27
C ILE A 5 -8.39 -11.47 3.48
N ASP A 6 -8.40 -12.62 4.14
CA ASP A 6 -8.00 -13.88 3.54
C ASP A 6 -9.07 -14.42 2.59
N ARG A 7 -8.69 -15.05 1.47
CA ARG A 7 -9.61 -15.64 0.47
C ARG A 7 -10.62 -16.66 1.05
N VAL A 8 -10.46 -17.09 2.29
CA VAL A 8 -11.36 -18.03 2.98
C VAL A 8 -12.61 -17.29 3.49
N PHE A 9 -13.36 -16.64 2.60
CA PHE A 9 -14.67 -16.11 2.95
C PHE A 9 -15.74 -17.15 2.69
N ALA A 10 -16.26 -17.68 3.81
CA ALA A 10 -17.52 -18.37 3.87
C ALA A 10 -18.67 -17.35 3.78
N VAL A 11 -19.21 -17.11 2.58
CA VAL A 11 -20.57 -16.54 2.51
C VAL A 11 -21.50 -17.61 3.05
N ARG A 12 -22.20 -17.34 4.15
CA ARG A 12 -23.36 -18.15 4.54
C ARG A 12 -24.40 -17.96 3.45
N ASP A 13 -24.78 -19.04 2.77
CA ASP A 13 -25.94 -18.99 1.88
C ASP A 13 -27.23 -18.82 2.71
N GLU A 14 -28.37 -18.67 2.03
CA GLU A 14 -29.70 -18.60 2.66
C GLU A 14 -30.02 -19.83 3.55
N LYS A 15 -29.20 -20.87 3.50
CA LYS A 15 -29.31 -22.12 4.26
C LYS A 15 -28.18 -22.26 5.31
N GLU A 16 -27.49 -21.16 5.63
CA GLU A 16 -26.37 -21.09 6.58
C GLU A 16 -25.14 -21.94 6.22
N LYS A 17 -25.05 -22.42 4.98
CA LYS A 17 -23.92 -23.26 4.57
C LYS A 17 -22.72 -22.40 4.20
N THR A 18 -21.63 -22.59 4.93
CA THR A 18 -20.30 -22.08 4.60
C THR A 18 -19.83 -22.66 3.26
N THR A 19 -19.81 -21.85 2.21
CA THR A 19 -19.20 -22.27 0.93
C THR A 19 -17.75 -21.80 0.88
N VAL A 20 -16.81 -22.73 0.79
CA VAL A 20 -15.40 -22.42 0.52
C VAL A 20 -15.25 -22.19 -0.98
N PHE A 21 -14.78 -21.02 -1.36
CA PHE A 21 -14.51 -20.70 -2.76
C PHE A 21 -13.02 -20.82 -3.03
N ASN A 22 -12.63 -21.76 -3.89
CA ASN A 22 -11.22 -22.01 -4.20
C ASN A 22 -11.01 -22.45 -5.66
N ASN A 23 -11.89 -22.03 -6.58
CA ASN A 23 -11.66 -22.31 -7.99
C ASN A 23 -10.57 -21.38 -8.51
N MET A 24 -9.71 -21.92 -9.37
CA MET A 24 -8.65 -21.13 -10.02
C MET A 24 -9.28 -20.08 -10.93
N GLY A 25 -8.96 -18.80 -10.70
CA GLY A 25 -9.55 -17.65 -11.40
C GLY A 25 -10.74 -17.02 -10.68
N ASP A 26 -11.19 -17.58 -9.56
CA ASP A 26 -12.04 -16.83 -8.66
C ASP A 26 -11.25 -15.71 -7.97
N ARG A 27 -11.92 -14.58 -7.74
CA ARG A 27 -11.32 -13.44 -7.01
C ARG A 27 -12.36 -12.52 -6.41
N VAL A 28 -11.95 -11.77 -5.41
CA VAL A 28 -12.69 -10.58 -4.98
C VAL A 28 -12.53 -9.52 -6.05
N SER A 29 -13.63 -9.06 -6.64
CA SER A 29 -13.64 -8.06 -7.71
C SER A 29 -13.90 -6.65 -7.24
N TYR A 30 -14.53 -6.51 -6.07
CA TYR A 30 -14.79 -5.25 -5.40
C TYR A 30 -14.66 -5.48 -3.91
N LEU A 31 -14.05 -4.53 -3.23
CA LEU A 31 -13.99 -4.48 -1.77
C LEU A 31 -14.23 -3.04 -1.32
N GLU A 32 -15.24 -2.84 -0.48
CA GLU A 32 -15.45 -1.60 0.25
C GLU A 32 -15.27 -1.87 1.73
N LEU A 33 -14.34 -1.18 2.38
CA LEU A 33 -14.12 -1.17 3.81
C LEU A 33 -14.70 0.12 4.38
N SER A 34 -15.52 0.01 5.42
CA SER A 34 -16.09 1.15 6.13
C SER A 34 -15.71 1.07 7.60
N LEU A 35 -14.94 2.05 8.07
CA LEU A 35 -14.61 2.21 9.47
C LEU A 35 -15.42 3.36 10.06
N ASN A 36 -16.25 3.07 11.06
CA ASN A 36 -17.15 4.04 11.68
C ASN A 36 -16.77 4.22 13.16
N ILE A 37 -16.51 5.47 13.56
CA ILE A 37 -16.33 5.83 14.97
C ILE A 37 -17.72 6.12 15.55
N PRO A 38 -18.17 5.38 16.59
CA PRO A 38 -19.47 5.62 17.22
C PRO A 38 -19.64 7.08 17.67
N LYS A 39 -20.86 7.61 17.51
CA LYS A 39 -21.19 8.95 18.02
C LYS A 39 -20.98 9.00 19.53
N GLY A 40 -20.27 10.02 20.01
CA GLY A 40 -19.96 10.21 21.43
C GLY A 40 -18.55 9.78 21.82
N GLU A 41 -17.81 9.12 20.93
CA GLU A 41 -16.37 8.94 21.10
C GLU A 41 -15.65 10.29 21.04
N LYS A 42 -14.57 10.43 21.79
CA LYS A 42 -13.74 11.66 21.87
C LYS A 42 -12.71 11.76 20.74
N SER A 43 -12.95 11.07 19.63
CA SER A 43 -12.03 11.03 18.50
C SER A 43 -12.77 11.26 17.20
N ILE A 44 -12.16 12.04 16.32
CA ILE A 44 -12.63 12.21 14.95
C ILE A 44 -11.47 12.00 13.97
N PHE A 45 -11.79 11.51 12.79
CA PHE A 45 -10.88 11.52 11.66
C PHE A 45 -10.66 12.96 11.19
N ASN A 46 -9.40 13.36 11.07
CA ASN A 46 -9.02 14.69 10.61
C ASN A 46 -8.60 14.66 9.13
N SER A 47 -7.66 13.78 8.80
CA SER A 47 -7.10 13.69 7.46
C SER A 47 -6.59 12.27 7.18
N TRP A 48 -6.24 11.99 5.92
CA TRP A 48 -5.56 10.78 5.51
C TRP A 48 -4.72 11.02 4.25
N ASP A 49 -3.82 10.09 3.92
CA ASP A 49 -2.91 10.20 2.78
C ASP A 49 -3.51 9.74 1.43
N LYS A 50 -4.76 9.24 1.42
CA LYS A 50 -5.41 8.61 0.23
C LYS A 50 -6.57 9.39 -0.37
N TYR A 51 -6.53 10.72 -0.36
CA TYR A 51 -7.52 11.52 -1.10
C TYR A 51 -7.43 11.38 -2.63
N VAL A 52 -6.29 10.93 -3.14
CA VAL A 52 -6.09 10.79 -4.58
C VAL A 52 -6.66 9.47 -5.04
N THR A 53 -7.67 9.55 -5.90
CA THR A 53 -8.17 8.41 -6.67
C THR A 53 -7.04 7.90 -7.56
N ASP A 54 -6.51 6.73 -7.22
CA ASP A 54 -5.53 6.06 -8.07
C ASP A 54 -6.27 5.41 -9.24
N LYS A 55 -6.02 5.90 -10.46
CA LYS A 55 -6.57 5.33 -11.69
C LYS A 55 -5.55 4.40 -12.31
N LEU A 56 -6.03 3.28 -12.85
CA LEU A 56 -5.23 2.37 -13.66
C LEU A 56 -5.85 2.29 -15.05
N THR A 57 -5.06 2.55 -16.08
CA THR A 57 -5.48 2.34 -17.46
C THR A 57 -5.30 0.87 -17.80
N LEU A 58 -6.41 0.17 -18.01
CA LEU A 58 -6.44 -1.17 -18.55
C LEU A 58 -6.46 -1.10 -20.07
N ASN A 59 -5.45 -1.69 -20.71
CA ASN A 59 -5.46 -1.92 -22.15
C ASN A 59 -6.30 -3.17 -22.45
N LEU A 60 -7.44 -2.98 -23.13
CA LEU A 60 -8.37 -4.05 -23.50
C LEU A 60 -8.02 -4.70 -24.84
N GLY A 61 -6.92 -4.26 -25.46
CA GLY A 61 -6.45 -4.72 -26.76
C GLY A 61 -6.66 -3.67 -27.85
N LYS A 62 -6.16 -4.02 -29.04
CA LYS A 62 -6.17 -3.18 -30.23
C LYS A 62 -7.02 -3.84 -31.29
N VAL A 63 -8.07 -3.15 -31.75
CA VAL A 63 -8.85 -3.61 -32.91
C VAL A 63 -8.19 -3.02 -34.14
N THR A 64 -7.61 -3.88 -34.97
CA THR A 64 -7.03 -3.50 -36.28
C THR A 64 -7.97 -3.94 -37.38
N SER A 65 -8.37 -3.00 -38.23
CA SER A 65 -9.05 -3.30 -39.49
C SER A 65 -8.14 -2.87 -40.63
N ALA A 66 -7.80 -3.83 -41.48
CA ALA A 66 -7.05 -3.60 -42.70
C ALA A 66 -7.99 -3.84 -43.88
N GLN A 67 -8.37 -2.79 -44.59
CA GLN A 67 -9.04 -2.91 -45.88
C GLN A 67 -7.96 -2.83 -46.97
N ASN A 68 -7.78 -3.94 -47.70
CA ASN A 68 -6.89 -3.97 -48.85
C ASN A 68 -7.72 -3.73 -50.12
N TRP A 69 -7.53 -2.57 -50.76
CA TRP A 69 -8.08 -2.31 -52.08
C TRP A 69 -7.04 -2.70 -53.12
N ASN A 70 -7.32 -3.73 -53.92
CA ASN A 70 -6.48 -4.13 -55.05
C ASN A 70 -7.25 -3.92 -56.35
N ALA A 71 -6.89 -2.90 -57.10
CA ALA A 71 -7.30 -2.74 -58.49
C ALA A 71 -6.29 -3.45 -59.39
N SER A 72 -6.72 -4.45 -60.15
CA SER A 72 -5.91 -5.08 -61.19
C SER A 72 -6.51 -4.78 -62.55
N VAL A 73 -5.71 -4.17 -63.44
CA VAL A 73 -6.11 -3.89 -64.82
C VAL A 73 -5.38 -4.90 -65.70
N ASN A 74 -6.11 -5.85 -66.28
CA ASN A 74 -5.59 -6.74 -67.30
C ASN A 74 -5.92 -6.16 -68.68
N VAL A 75 -4.92 -5.65 -69.37
CA VAL A 75 -5.05 -5.21 -70.77
C VAL A 75 -4.61 -6.35 -71.67
N SER A 76 -5.56 -7.08 -72.26
CA SER A 76 -5.28 -8.05 -73.33
C SER A 76 -5.59 -7.40 -74.68
N ALA A 77 -4.56 -7.29 -75.52
CA ALA A 77 -4.71 -6.74 -76.87
C ALA A 77 -5.33 -7.80 -77.80
N LYS A 78 -6.66 -7.89 -77.79
CA LYS A 78 -7.51 -8.31 -78.91
C LYS A 78 -8.96 -7.91 -78.60
N GLY A 79 -9.42 -6.84 -79.26
CA GLY A 79 -10.81 -6.40 -79.45
C GLY A 79 -11.83 -6.75 -78.35
N ASN A 80 -12.23 -5.72 -77.60
CA ASN A 80 -13.23 -5.66 -76.51
C ASN A 80 -12.61 -5.68 -75.10
N ALA A 81 -12.36 -4.48 -74.56
CA ALA A 81 -12.01 -4.28 -73.16
C ALA A 81 -13.27 -4.37 -72.28
N GLU A 82 -13.41 -5.45 -71.53
CA GLU A 82 -14.39 -5.56 -70.43
C GLU A 82 -13.68 -5.19 -69.12
N VAL A 83 -14.07 -4.07 -68.51
CA VAL A 83 -13.55 -3.64 -67.21
C VAL A 83 -14.32 -4.39 -66.11
N SER A 84 -13.72 -5.43 -65.53
CA SER A 84 -14.33 -6.15 -64.40
C SER A 84 -13.84 -5.57 -63.06
N LEU A 85 -14.74 -4.90 -62.34
CA LEU A 85 -14.55 -4.49 -60.95
C LEU A 85 -15.04 -5.63 -60.04
N LYS A 86 -14.13 -6.47 -59.53
CA LYS A 86 -14.46 -7.40 -58.43
C LYS A 86 -14.00 -6.81 -57.11
N GLY A 87 -14.94 -6.23 -56.36
CA GLY A 87 -14.75 -6.00 -54.93
C GLY A 87 -14.67 -7.34 -54.22
N SER A 88 -13.52 -7.69 -53.67
CA SER A 88 -13.37 -8.88 -52.82
C SER A 88 -14.11 -8.63 -51.51
N ASN A 89 -15.13 -9.44 -51.22
CA ASN A 89 -15.69 -9.53 -49.88
C ASN A 89 -14.57 -9.83 -48.88
N THR A 90 -14.62 -9.14 -47.75
CA THR A 90 -13.78 -9.35 -46.56
C THR A 90 -13.97 -10.77 -46.04
N SER A 91 -12.92 -11.58 -46.06
CA SER A 91 -12.80 -12.78 -45.23
C SER A 91 -12.00 -12.39 -43.99
N GLU A 92 -12.68 -12.30 -42.84
CA GLU A 92 -12.01 -12.25 -41.55
C GLU A 92 -11.39 -13.63 -41.28
N ASP A 93 -10.10 -13.79 -41.58
CA ASP A 93 -9.36 -14.98 -41.19
C ASP A 93 -8.42 -14.66 -40.03
N PHE A 94 -8.89 -15.00 -38.82
CA PHE A 94 -8.14 -14.88 -37.58
C PHE A 94 -7.13 -16.05 -37.52
N SER A 95 -5.93 -15.84 -38.06
CA SER A 95 -4.81 -16.78 -37.93
C SER A 95 -3.78 -16.23 -36.93
N SER A 96 -3.77 -16.84 -35.74
CA SER A 96 -2.74 -16.64 -34.72
C SER A 96 -1.45 -17.37 -35.11
N GLY A 97 -0.52 -16.66 -35.74
CA GLY A 97 0.86 -17.11 -36.00
C GLY A 97 1.87 -16.42 -35.08
N LYS A 98 2.43 -17.15 -34.14
CA LYS A 98 3.57 -16.75 -33.28
C LYS A 98 4.78 -16.31 -34.11
N GLU A 99 5.30 -15.11 -33.85
CA GLU A 99 6.74 -14.91 -33.69
C GLU A 99 7.01 -14.01 -32.49
N ALA A 100 7.70 -14.56 -31.51
CA ALA A 100 8.18 -13.85 -30.35
C ALA A 100 9.47 -13.11 -30.74
N SER A 101 9.46 -11.79 -30.69
CA SER A 101 10.67 -11.00 -30.62
C SER A 101 10.94 -10.65 -29.16
N THR A 102 11.87 -11.37 -28.55
CA THR A 102 12.53 -10.96 -27.31
C THR A 102 13.41 -9.75 -27.59
N ILE A 103 13.08 -8.60 -27.01
CA ILE A 103 13.99 -7.45 -26.94
C ILE A 103 14.66 -7.46 -25.56
N LEU A 104 15.98 -7.65 -25.56
CA LEU A 104 16.84 -7.39 -24.40
C LEU A 104 16.73 -5.91 -24.02
N VAL A 105 16.41 -5.63 -22.76
CA VAL A 105 16.60 -4.32 -22.14
C VAL A 105 17.86 -4.41 -21.28
N ASN A 106 18.92 -3.72 -21.68
CA ASN A 106 20.07 -3.42 -20.83
C ASN A 106 20.03 -1.94 -20.40
N THR A 107 20.45 -1.72 -19.17
CA THR A 107 20.26 -0.54 -18.31
C THR A 107 21.13 0.67 -18.66
N GLY A 108 20.67 1.87 -18.27
CA GLY A 108 21.46 3.10 -18.29
C GLY A 108 20.77 4.32 -17.67
N THR A 109 20.91 4.47 -16.35
CA THR A 109 21.20 5.71 -15.59
C THR A 109 20.46 7.04 -15.91
N GLY A 110 19.51 7.37 -15.02
CA GLY A 110 19.33 8.69 -14.37
C GLY A 110 19.11 9.97 -15.20
N THR A 111 17.91 10.53 -15.16
CA THR A 111 17.56 11.76 -14.41
C THR A 111 16.09 12.13 -14.64
N ASN A 112 15.43 12.60 -13.58
CA ASN A 112 14.05 13.06 -13.58
C ASN A 112 13.81 14.18 -14.60
N THR A 113 12.85 14.00 -15.50
CA THR A 113 12.06 15.11 -16.06
C THR A 113 10.66 14.59 -16.40
N ASN A 114 9.64 15.15 -15.75
CA ASN A 114 8.25 14.86 -16.03
C ASN A 114 7.88 15.43 -17.41
N ASN A 115 7.76 14.56 -18.41
CA ASN A 115 7.09 14.88 -19.67
C ASN A 115 5.78 14.10 -19.74
N TYR A 116 4.66 14.84 -19.74
CA TYR A 116 3.37 14.33 -20.18
C TYR A 116 3.45 14.14 -21.70
N GLU A 117 3.76 12.93 -22.15
CA GLU A 117 3.52 12.55 -23.56
C GLU A 117 2.01 12.40 -23.78
N VAL A 118 1.44 13.42 -24.41
CA VAL A 118 0.18 13.31 -25.12
C VAL A 118 0.38 12.28 -26.24
N LEU A 119 -0.22 11.09 -26.08
CA LEU A 119 -0.32 10.09 -27.13
C LEU A 119 -1.21 10.65 -28.26
N SER A 120 -0.62 11.43 -29.16
CA SER A 120 -1.19 11.71 -30.47
C SER A 120 -0.57 10.72 -31.45
N THR A 121 -1.21 9.56 -31.61
CA THR A 121 -0.89 8.61 -32.67
C THR A 121 -1.56 9.05 -33.96
N ASP A 122 -1.09 10.15 -34.54
CA ASP A 122 -1.16 10.37 -35.99
C ASP A 122 0.21 10.03 -36.56
N LYS A 123 0.52 8.73 -36.56
CA LYS A 123 1.65 8.21 -37.32
C LYS A 123 1.12 7.90 -38.72
N ASP A 124 0.99 8.95 -39.49
CA ASP A 124 0.72 8.94 -40.92
C ASP A 124 1.87 8.16 -41.60
N THR A 125 1.69 6.85 -41.76
CA THR A 125 2.62 6.01 -42.53
C THR A 125 2.41 6.28 -44.01
N GLY A 126 2.91 7.42 -44.47
CA GLY A 126 3.07 7.73 -45.88
C GLY A 126 3.96 6.67 -46.54
N SER A 127 3.33 5.72 -47.22
CA SER A 127 4.02 4.76 -48.08
C SER A 127 4.52 5.49 -49.32
N LYS A 128 5.79 5.93 -49.31
CA LYS A 128 6.50 6.29 -50.53
C LYS A 128 6.84 5.01 -51.29
N SER A 129 6.07 4.66 -52.31
CA SER A 129 6.52 3.71 -53.33
C SER A 129 7.31 4.46 -54.39
N ASN A 130 8.64 4.26 -54.39
CA ASN A 130 9.48 4.60 -55.52
C ASN A 130 9.25 3.55 -56.60
N SER A 131 8.67 3.92 -57.75
CA SER A 131 8.73 3.11 -58.96
C SER A 131 9.99 3.47 -59.76
N ALA A 132 10.86 2.49 -59.90
CA ALA A 132 12.10 2.56 -60.65
C ALA A 132 11.83 2.61 -62.17
N LYS A 133 12.69 3.36 -62.88
CA LYS A 133 12.84 3.32 -64.34
C LYS A 133 13.08 1.88 -64.84
N LEU A 134 12.35 1.45 -65.87
CA LEU A 134 12.80 0.39 -66.78
C LEU A 134 12.41 0.74 -68.23
N GLY A 135 13.30 0.38 -69.14
CA GLY A 135 13.42 0.91 -70.51
C GLY A 135 12.39 0.42 -71.52
N ALA A 136 12.40 1.11 -72.65
CA ALA A 136 11.54 0.87 -73.79
C ALA A 136 11.92 -0.42 -74.53
N GLU A 137 11.10 -1.46 -74.39
CA GLU A 137 10.91 -2.52 -75.40
C GLU A 137 9.40 -2.84 -75.51
N LEU A 138 8.92 -2.94 -76.75
CA LEU A 138 7.51 -3.08 -77.13
C LEU A 138 6.94 -4.43 -76.68
N GLY A 139 6.19 -4.42 -75.58
CA GLY A 139 5.46 -5.57 -75.05
C GLY A 139 4.94 -5.34 -73.63
N GLY A 140 4.21 -4.24 -73.40
CA GLY A 140 3.87 -3.76 -72.07
C GLY A 140 2.73 -4.52 -71.38
N SER A 141 3.06 -5.34 -70.38
CA SER A 141 2.16 -5.62 -69.25
C SER A 141 2.69 -4.87 -68.02
N GLY A 142 2.16 -3.68 -67.76
CA GLY A 142 2.47 -2.91 -66.56
C GLY A 142 1.34 -3.03 -65.55
N THR A 143 1.58 -3.71 -64.42
CA THR A 143 0.66 -3.72 -63.29
C THR A 143 0.91 -2.46 -62.46
N ILE A 144 0.07 -1.42 -62.61
CA ILE A 144 0.07 -0.27 -61.69
C ILE A 144 -0.86 -0.64 -60.53
N GLY A 145 -0.29 -1.27 -59.50
CA GLY A 145 -1.00 -1.53 -58.25
C GLY A 145 -0.81 -0.35 -57.29
N TYR A 146 -1.87 0.44 -57.07
CA TYR A 146 -1.96 1.27 -55.88
C TYR A 146 -2.49 0.40 -54.75
N THR A 147 -1.64 0.11 -53.78
CA THR A 147 -2.04 -0.56 -52.54
C THR A 147 -2.12 0.49 -51.44
N ASP A 148 -3.27 1.16 -51.33
CA ASP A 148 -3.57 1.95 -50.13
C ASP A 148 -4.03 0.98 -49.05
N LYS A 149 -3.10 0.66 -48.15
CA LYS A 149 -3.40 -0.10 -46.94
C LYS A 149 -3.82 0.89 -45.86
N TYR A 150 -5.11 1.19 -45.78
CA TYR A 150 -5.66 1.89 -44.62
C TYR A 150 -5.72 0.89 -43.47
N GLU A 151 -4.71 0.95 -42.61
CA GLU A 151 -4.72 0.25 -41.32
C GLU A 151 -5.29 1.21 -40.28
N SER A 152 -6.60 1.09 -40.04
CA SER A 152 -7.24 1.79 -38.93
C SER A 152 -7.07 0.94 -37.69
N SER A 153 -6.52 1.54 -36.63
CA SER A 153 -6.39 0.86 -35.37
C SER A 153 -7.01 1.65 -34.24
N LEU A 154 -7.95 1.02 -33.54
CA LEU A 154 -8.58 1.59 -32.36
C LEU A 154 -8.01 0.86 -31.14
N ASP A 155 -7.22 1.59 -30.35
CA ASP A 155 -6.79 1.12 -29.04
C ASP A 155 -7.96 1.26 -28.05
N LEU A 156 -8.42 0.13 -27.51
CA LEU A 156 -9.47 0.12 -26.51
C LEU A 156 -8.81 0.20 -25.13
N SER A 157 -8.89 1.35 -24.48
CA SER A 157 -8.43 1.52 -23.10
C SER A 157 -9.60 1.84 -22.18
N SER A 158 -9.61 1.26 -20.98
CA SER A 158 -10.57 1.59 -19.91
C SER A 158 -9.81 2.07 -18.68
N GLN A 159 -10.31 3.12 -18.02
CA GLN A 159 -9.78 3.55 -16.74
C GLN A 159 -10.54 2.86 -15.61
N ILE A 160 -9.83 2.16 -14.74
CA ILE A 160 -10.38 1.48 -13.56
C ILE A 160 -9.92 2.24 -12.30
N LEU A 161 -10.81 2.35 -11.31
CA LEU A 161 -10.50 2.93 -10.02
C LEU A 161 -9.74 1.90 -9.18
N LYS A 162 -8.41 2.03 -9.07
CA LYS A 162 -7.59 1.10 -8.30
C LYS A 162 -7.87 1.22 -6.81
N LEU A 163 -7.94 2.45 -6.31
CA LEU A 163 -8.25 2.78 -4.92
C LEU A 163 -8.97 4.12 -4.93
N SER A 164 -10.11 4.17 -4.25
CA SER A 164 -10.80 5.41 -3.94
C SER A 164 -11.27 5.39 -2.51
N GLY A 165 -11.63 6.54 -1.98
CA GLY A 165 -12.15 6.58 -0.64
C GLY A 165 -12.68 7.94 -0.25
N THR A 166 -13.43 7.95 0.85
CA THR A 166 -14.00 9.16 1.43
C THR A 166 -13.71 9.16 2.92
N LEU A 167 -13.33 10.31 3.44
CA LEU A 167 -13.12 10.55 4.86
C LEU A 167 -14.12 11.60 5.33
N SER A 168 -14.89 11.26 6.36
CA SER A 168 -15.64 12.21 7.19
C SER A 168 -15.23 12.02 8.64
N GLU A 169 -15.59 12.97 9.50
CA GLU A 169 -15.17 13.00 10.92
C GLU A 169 -15.37 11.67 11.65
N ASN A 170 -16.45 10.94 11.37
CA ASN A 170 -16.78 9.69 12.06
C ASN A 170 -16.79 8.47 11.13
N LYS A 171 -16.48 8.64 9.84
CA LYS A 171 -16.56 7.55 8.88
C LYS A 171 -15.47 7.63 7.83
N MET A 172 -14.68 6.58 7.75
CA MET A 172 -13.77 6.34 6.65
C MET A 172 -14.35 5.24 5.76
N VAL A 173 -14.34 5.45 4.44
CA VAL A 173 -14.70 4.44 3.44
C VAL A 173 -13.57 4.30 2.46
N LEU A 174 -13.06 3.08 2.29
CA LEU A 174 -12.05 2.71 1.30
C LEU A 174 -12.68 1.76 0.30
N ARG A 175 -12.46 1.98 -0.99
CA ARG A 175 -12.98 1.17 -2.09
C ARG A 175 -11.84 0.74 -2.99
N GLN A 176 -11.84 -0.54 -3.32
CA GLN A 176 -10.89 -1.14 -4.24
C GLN A 176 -11.65 -1.93 -5.29
N GLU A 177 -11.36 -1.67 -6.55
CA GLU A 177 -11.90 -2.42 -7.68
C GLU A 177 -10.80 -3.22 -8.37
N SER A 178 -11.15 -4.44 -8.77
CA SER A 178 -10.32 -5.30 -9.61
C SER A 178 -10.77 -5.18 -11.06
N GLY A 179 -9.85 -5.33 -12.01
CA GLY A 179 -10.15 -5.36 -13.44
C GLY A 179 -9.96 -6.74 -14.05
N PRO A 180 -10.39 -6.96 -15.30
CA PRO A 180 -9.93 -8.09 -16.08
C PRO A 180 -8.39 -8.18 -16.08
N GLY A 181 -7.84 -9.35 -15.73
CA GLY A 181 -6.39 -9.57 -15.61
C GLY A 181 -5.70 -8.87 -14.42
N ILE A 182 -6.45 -8.20 -13.54
CA ILE A 182 -5.93 -7.46 -12.40
C ILE A 182 -6.67 -7.91 -11.15
N ASP A 183 -5.99 -8.63 -10.26
CA ASP A 183 -6.51 -8.93 -8.93
C ASP A 183 -6.51 -7.67 -8.05
N LEU A 184 -7.31 -7.62 -6.99
CA LEU A 184 -7.18 -6.57 -5.96
C LEU A 184 -5.73 -6.54 -5.47
N GLY A 185 -5.02 -5.49 -5.84
CA GLY A 185 -3.58 -5.41 -5.65
C GLY A 185 -3.21 -5.26 -4.18
N GLY A 186 -2.47 -6.25 -3.66
CA GLY A 186 -1.55 -6.17 -2.53
C GLY A 186 -2.10 -5.63 -1.21
N ASN A 187 -1.20 -5.52 -0.23
CA ASN A 187 -1.51 -4.89 1.05
C ASN A 187 -1.66 -3.37 0.83
N ILE A 188 -2.82 -2.81 1.16
CA ILE A 188 -3.02 -1.36 1.17
C ILE A 188 -2.67 -0.85 2.57
N VAL A 189 -1.77 0.13 2.62
CA VAL A 189 -1.46 0.89 3.82
C VAL A 189 -2.03 2.29 3.66
N VAL A 190 -2.83 2.70 4.64
CA VAL A 190 -3.43 4.04 4.73
C VAL A 190 -3.00 4.65 6.06
N SER A 191 -2.47 5.87 5.99
CA SER A 191 -2.14 6.68 7.16
C SER A 191 -3.32 7.60 7.45
N ILE A 192 -3.82 7.53 8.68
CA ILE A 192 -4.99 8.29 9.13
C ILE A 192 -4.57 9.16 10.30
N GLU A 193 -4.91 10.44 10.23
CA GLU A 193 -4.75 11.37 11.35
C GLU A 193 -6.05 11.48 12.14
N TYR A 194 -5.93 11.41 13.46
CA TYR A 194 -7.04 11.56 14.39
C TYR A 194 -6.89 12.85 15.17
N SER A 195 -8.00 13.53 15.42
CA SER A 195 -8.09 14.57 16.43
C SER A 195 -8.81 14.02 17.65
N LEU A 196 -8.24 14.28 18.82
CA LEU A 196 -8.74 13.80 20.11
C LEU A 196 -9.22 15.00 20.92
N THR A 197 -10.40 14.87 21.51
CA THR A 197 -11.03 15.92 22.36
C THR A 197 -11.04 15.53 23.83
N ASP A 198 -10.05 14.76 24.28
CA ASP A 198 -9.91 14.37 25.69
C ASP A 198 -9.09 15.38 26.49
N ASP A 199 -9.20 15.30 27.82
CA ASP A 199 -8.38 16.08 28.73
C ASP A 199 -6.90 15.68 28.61
N TRP A 200 -6.00 16.60 28.96
CA TRP A 200 -4.57 16.30 29.01
C TRP A 200 -4.23 15.51 30.26
N ALA A 201 -3.42 14.46 30.11
CA ALA A 201 -2.85 13.74 31.24
C ALA A 201 -1.84 14.62 31.98
N VAL A 202 -1.51 14.19 33.21
CA VAL A 202 -0.42 14.83 33.97
C VAL A 202 0.87 14.75 33.15
N PRO A 203 1.53 15.88 32.85
CA PRO A 203 2.73 15.88 32.03
C PRO A 203 3.82 15.01 32.65
N VAL A 204 4.50 14.26 31.80
CA VAL A 204 5.61 13.41 32.24
C VAL A 204 6.92 14.14 31.99
N GLN A 205 7.69 14.33 33.05
CA GLN A 205 9.04 14.87 32.96
C GLN A 205 10.06 13.76 32.65
N PHE A 206 10.82 13.94 31.59
CA PHE A 206 11.95 13.10 31.22
C PHE A 206 13.27 13.82 31.50
N SER A 207 14.25 13.07 31.98
CA SER A 207 15.60 13.52 32.27
C SER A 207 16.51 13.30 31.07
N LYS A 208 17.26 14.32 30.68
CA LYS A 208 18.37 14.23 29.73
C LYS A 208 19.66 14.51 30.50
N ILE A 209 20.55 13.52 30.53
CA ILE A 209 21.82 13.61 31.23
C ILE A 209 22.94 13.54 30.21
N GLY A 210 23.61 14.67 30.01
CA GLY A 210 24.76 14.81 29.13
C GLY A 210 26.07 14.85 29.90
N ASN A 211 27.17 14.89 29.13
CA ASN A 211 28.53 14.98 29.67
C ASN A 211 28.85 13.83 30.66
N LEU A 212 28.44 12.61 30.35
CA LEU A 212 28.69 11.43 31.20
C LEU A 212 30.19 11.14 31.33
N TYR A 213 30.97 11.38 30.27
CA TYR A 213 32.40 11.11 30.21
C TYR A 213 33.17 12.35 29.77
N ALA A 214 34.37 12.51 30.31
CA ALA A 214 35.34 13.50 29.85
C ALA A 214 35.90 13.11 28.47
N LYS A 215 36.58 14.04 27.80
CA LYS A 215 37.29 13.77 26.55
C LYS A 215 38.36 12.67 26.67
N SER A 216 38.85 12.41 27.88
CA SER A 216 39.79 11.33 28.20
C SER A 216 39.14 9.94 28.27
N GLY A 217 37.81 9.85 28.20
CA GLY A 217 37.06 8.60 28.37
C GLY A 217 36.77 8.22 29.82
N LEU A 218 37.29 8.97 30.80
CA LEU A 218 36.94 8.76 32.20
C LEU A 218 35.56 9.33 32.53
N PRO A 219 34.78 8.69 33.43
CA PRO A 219 33.49 9.22 33.85
C PRO A 219 33.67 10.56 34.57
N ASN A 220 32.78 11.52 34.30
CA ASN A 220 32.74 12.78 35.04
C ASN A 220 32.12 12.56 36.43
N SER A 221 32.36 13.47 37.38
CA SER A 221 31.63 13.43 38.65
C SER A 221 30.14 13.74 38.45
N VAL A 222 29.27 13.22 39.32
CA VAL A 222 27.81 13.42 39.25
C VAL A 222 27.40 14.91 39.31
N GLU A 223 28.24 15.75 39.91
CA GLU A 223 28.05 17.20 40.00
C GLU A 223 28.33 17.92 38.67
N ASN A 224 29.22 17.37 37.85
CA ASN A 224 29.64 17.93 36.56
C ASN A 224 28.78 17.46 35.37
N LEU A 225 27.74 16.67 35.64
CA LEU A 225 26.80 16.22 34.63
C LEU A 225 25.96 17.38 34.12
N SER A 226 25.77 17.45 32.80
CA SER A 226 24.81 18.37 32.21
C SER A 226 23.41 17.79 32.40
N LYS A 227 22.54 18.49 33.15
CA LYS A 227 21.20 18.03 33.49
C LYS A 227 20.20 18.93 32.80
N SER A 228 19.38 18.37 31.92
CA SER A 228 18.21 19.04 31.39
C SER A 228 17.00 18.12 31.50
N TYR A 229 15.82 18.69 31.35
CA TYR A 229 14.59 17.94 31.34
C TYR A 229 13.66 18.52 30.28
N PHE A 230 12.74 17.68 29.82
CA PHE A 230 11.65 18.11 28.97
C PHE A 230 10.38 17.42 29.44
N MET A 231 9.24 18.05 29.16
CA MET A 231 7.93 17.53 29.53
C MET A 231 7.22 17.01 28.28
N VAL A 232 6.63 15.83 28.41
CA VAL A 232 5.76 15.25 27.39
C VAL A 232 4.31 15.42 27.85
N PHE A 233 3.55 16.13 27.04
CA PHE A 233 2.11 16.27 27.17
C PHE A 233 1.44 15.25 26.25
N PHE A 234 0.44 14.54 26.77
CA PHE A 234 -0.31 13.54 26.01
C PHE A 234 -1.75 13.50 26.53
N PRO A 235 -2.72 13.07 25.70
CA PRO A 235 -4.13 12.98 26.12
C PRO A 235 -4.34 11.87 27.16
N ASP A 236 -5.20 12.13 28.15
CA ASP A 236 -5.60 11.19 29.21
C ASP A 236 -6.71 10.24 28.72
N ILE A 237 -6.37 9.37 27.78
CA ILE A 237 -7.31 8.36 27.31
C ILE A 237 -7.47 7.28 28.37
N LYS A 238 -8.65 7.24 29.00
CA LYS A 238 -8.99 6.24 30.04
C LYS A 238 -9.48 4.93 29.45
N GLU A 239 -10.16 4.98 28.31
CA GLU A 239 -10.75 3.82 27.63
C GLU A 239 -10.28 3.77 26.17
N SER A 240 -10.13 2.57 25.61
CA SER A 240 -9.80 2.43 24.20
C SER A 240 -10.84 3.12 23.32
N ILE A 241 -10.38 3.91 22.37
CA ILE A 241 -11.21 4.48 21.31
C ILE A 241 -11.62 3.35 20.39
N LYS A 242 -12.93 3.19 20.20
CA LYS A 242 -13.48 2.07 19.43
C LYS A 242 -13.98 2.50 18.07
N GLY A 243 -13.93 1.56 17.12
CA GLY A 243 -14.49 1.71 15.79
C GLY A 243 -15.25 0.46 15.36
N LYS A 244 -16.18 0.61 14.43
CA LYS A 244 -16.90 -0.49 13.80
C LYS A 244 -16.37 -0.67 12.39
N LEU A 245 -15.87 -1.87 12.11
CA LEU A 245 -15.40 -2.25 10.79
C LEU A 245 -16.47 -3.06 10.07
N ASP A 246 -17.06 -2.45 9.05
CA ASP A 246 -17.95 -3.09 8.10
C ASP A 246 -17.24 -3.28 6.76
N TYR A 247 -17.60 -4.30 6.00
CA TYR A 247 -17.15 -4.42 4.62
C TYR A 247 -18.19 -5.00 3.69
N THR A 248 -18.18 -4.54 2.45
CA THR A 248 -18.93 -5.14 1.35
C THR A 248 -17.97 -5.63 0.30
N PHE A 249 -18.33 -6.71 -0.38
CA PHE A 249 -17.48 -7.29 -1.41
C PHE A 249 -18.31 -7.88 -2.54
N LEU A 250 -17.71 -7.89 -3.74
CA LEU A 250 -18.23 -8.60 -4.89
C LEU A 250 -17.27 -9.72 -5.24
N TYR A 251 -17.66 -10.96 -4.98
CA TYR A 251 -16.88 -12.14 -5.32
C TYR A 251 -17.21 -12.63 -6.73
N ARG A 252 -16.21 -12.75 -7.59
CA ARG A 252 -16.32 -13.34 -8.92
C ARG A 252 -16.01 -14.82 -8.84
N GLN A 253 -17.03 -15.65 -9.06
CA GLN A 253 -16.91 -17.10 -9.12
C GLN A 253 -16.91 -17.58 -10.57
N VAL A 254 -15.90 -18.31 -11.00
CA VAL A 254 -15.84 -18.97 -12.30
C VAL A 254 -16.64 -20.28 -12.24
N LEU A 255 -17.73 -20.35 -13.00
CA LEU A 255 -18.58 -21.54 -13.08
C LEU A 255 -18.11 -22.49 -14.19
N LYS A 256 -17.67 -21.94 -15.33
CA LYS A 256 -17.19 -22.72 -16.48
C LYS A 256 -16.14 -21.92 -17.25
N GLY A 257 -15.02 -22.56 -17.56
CA GLY A 257 -13.90 -21.96 -18.28
C GLY A 257 -12.61 -22.72 -17.96
N ASN A 258 -11.59 -22.61 -18.80
CA ASN A 258 -10.25 -23.14 -18.55
C ASN A 258 -9.28 -21.97 -18.37
N LYS A 259 -8.16 -22.20 -17.65
CA LYS A 259 -7.08 -21.25 -17.41
C LYS A 259 -6.45 -20.66 -18.67
N HIS A 260 -6.58 -21.38 -19.78
CA HIS A 260 -6.03 -21.00 -21.08
C HIS A 260 -6.97 -20.13 -21.91
N ILE A 261 -8.20 -19.91 -21.44
CA ILE A 261 -9.17 -19.10 -22.16
C ILE A 261 -9.14 -17.68 -21.57
N PRO A 262 -9.09 -16.63 -22.40
CA PRO A 262 -9.19 -15.25 -21.95
C PRO A 262 -10.35 -15.07 -20.97
N GLU A 263 -10.16 -14.26 -19.92
CA GLU A 263 -11.18 -14.02 -18.88
C GLU A 263 -12.54 -13.62 -19.47
N ALA A 264 -12.54 -12.92 -20.61
CA ALA A 264 -13.72 -12.51 -21.36
C ALA A 264 -14.63 -13.68 -21.81
N ARG A 265 -14.11 -14.92 -21.89
CA ARG A 265 -14.89 -16.10 -22.31
C ARG A 265 -15.22 -17.04 -21.15
N GLN A 266 -14.87 -16.66 -19.92
CA GLN A 266 -15.25 -17.42 -18.73
C GLN A 266 -16.73 -17.15 -18.40
N LYS A 267 -17.48 -18.20 -18.08
CA LYS A 267 -18.82 -18.05 -17.49
C LYS A 267 -18.65 -17.81 -16.01
N VAL A 268 -19.02 -16.62 -15.56
CA VAL A 268 -18.85 -16.19 -14.17
C VAL A 268 -20.18 -15.90 -13.50
N LYS A 269 -20.22 -16.11 -12.19
CA LYS A 269 -21.29 -15.68 -11.30
C LYS A 269 -20.70 -14.73 -10.27
N TYR A 270 -21.28 -13.54 -10.17
CA TYR A 270 -20.94 -12.60 -9.13
C TYR A 270 -21.79 -12.87 -7.89
N LYS A 271 -21.15 -12.87 -6.73
CA LYS A 271 -21.81 -12.97 -5.43
C LYS A 271 -21.49 -11.73 -4.63
N TYR A 272 -22.53 -10.97 -4.31
CA TYR A 272 -22.42 -9.85 -3.40
C TYR A 272 -22.48 -10.35 -1.96
N GLY A 273 -21.61 -9.81 -1.11
CA GLY A 273 -21.60 -10.07 0.32
C GLY A 273 -21.44 -8.76 1.09
N LYS A 274 -22.09 -8.70 2.25
CA LYS A 274 -21.91 -7.64 3.24
C LYS A 274 -21.66 -8.29 4.59
N VAL A 275 -20.64 -7.82 5.28
CA VAL A 275 -20.33 -8.23 6.64
C VAL A 275 -20.36 -7.00 7.51
N GLU A 276 -21.36 -6.95 8.39
CA GLU A 276 -21.45 -5.93 9.42
C GLU A 276 -20.56 -6.32 10.60
N SER A 277 -20.08 -5.33 11.34
CA SER A 277 -19.12 -5.53 12.42
C SER A 277 -19.63 -6.53 13.47
N LYS A 278 -20.92 -6.50 13.78
CA LYS A 278 -21.61 -7.41 14.71
C LYS A 278 -21.65 -8.87 14.23
N ASP A 279 -21.60 -9.09 12.92
CA ASP A 279 -21.67 -10.40 12.28
C ASP A 279 -20.29 -10.91 11.88
N ASN A 280 -19.24 -10.13 12.15
CA ASN A 280 -17.87 -10.46 11.76
C ASN A 280 -17.25 -11.50 12.72
N GLU A 281 -17.33 -12.76 12.33
CA GLU A 281 -16.78 -13.89 13.09
C GLU A 281 -15.27 -13.80 13.33
N LEU A 282 -14.51 -13.14 12.44
CA LEU A 282 -13.07 -12.93 12.65
C LEU A 282 -12.83 -11.98 13.83
N LEU A 283 -13.62 -10.91 13.93
CA LEU A 283 -13.55 -9.98 15.05
C LEU A 283 -13.95 -10.67 16.36
N LYS A 284 -15.01 -11.49 16.34
CA LYS A 284 -15.43 -12.26 17.52
C LYS A 284 -14.34 -13.24 17.98
N LYS A 285 -13.70 -13.96 17.06
CA LYS A 285 -12.57 -14.85 17.36
C LYS A 285 -11.36 -14.11 17.93
N ALA A 286 -11.15 -12.86 17.51
CA ALA A 286 -10.13 -11.97 18.05
C ALA A 286 -10.51 -11.33 19.41
N GLY A 287 -11.69 -11.63 19.95
CA GLY A 287 -12.15 -11.15 21.26
C GLY A 287 -13.08 -9.93 21.22
N TYR A 288 -13.39 -9.39 20.03
CA TYR A 288 -14.27 -8.24 19.86
C TYR A 288 -15.74 -8.67 19.77
N LYS A 289 -16.40 -8.82 20.92
CA LYS A 289 -17.76 -9.39 21.03
C LYS A 289 -18.86 -8.54 20.36
N ASP A 290 -18.72 -7.22 20.39
CA ASP A 290 -19.74 -6.29 19.88
C ASP A 290 -19.42 -5.74 18.48
N GLY A 291 -18.42 -6.31 17.80
CA GLY A 291 -17.92 -5.79 16.52
C GLY A 291 -17.18 -4.46 16.64
N ASN A 292 -16.96 -3.97 17.86
CA ASN A 292 -16.14 -2.79 18.12
C ASN A 292 -14.68 -3.20 18.25
N ILE A 293 -13.82 -2.64 17.42
CA ILE A 293 -12.38 -2.82 17.46
C ILE A 293 -11.71 -1.65 18.15
N ASP A 294 -10.63 -1.91 18.89
CA ASP A 294 -9.83 -0.85 19.51
C ASP A 294 -8.98 -0.17 18.43
N LEU A 295 -9.30 1.07 18.08
CA LEU A 295 -8.53 1.89 17.15
C LEU A 295 -7.25 2.40 17.80
N ILE A 296 -7.41 2.90 19.01
CA ILE A 296 -6.35 3.49 19.82
C ILE A 296 -6.58 3.00 21.25
N ARG A 297 -5.61 2.30 21.82
CA ARG A 297 -5.67 1.86 23.21
C ARG A 297 -4.94 2.88 24.11
N PRO A 298 -5.29 3.01 25.39
CA PRO A 298 -4.61 3.92 26.31
C PRO A 298 -3.07 3.78 26.27
N GLN A 299 -2.57 2.54 26.24
CA GLN A 299 -1.14 2.23 26.18
C GLN A 299 -0.44 2.60 24.87
N ASP A 300 -1.20 2.88 23.80
CA ASP A 300 -0.61 3.24 22.50
C ASP A 300 -0.17 4.71 22.49
N ILE A 301 -0.76 5.56 23.35
CA ILE A 301 -0.42 6.99 23.45
C ILE A 301 0.40 7.31 24.70
N ARG A 302 0.25 6.53 25.77
CA ARG A 302 1.03 6.72 27.00
C ARG A 302 2.52 6.64 26.71
N PRO A 303 3.31 7.67 27.06
CA PRO A 303 4.73 7.65 26.83
C PRO A 303 5.36 6.52 27.66
N LYS A 304 6.27 5.78 27.03
CA LYS A 304 7.07 4.79 27.74
C LYS A 304 8.21 5.51 28.41
N ALA A 305 8.46 5.20 29.68
CA ALA A 305 9.64 5.66 30.38
C ALA A 305 10.53 4.49 30.74
N TYR A 306 11.83 4.74 30.67
CA TYR A 306 12.85 3.80 31.11
C TYR A 306 13.42 4.33 32.41
N VAL A 307 13.38 3.51 33.46
CA VAL A 307 13.89 3.84 34.79
C VAL A 307 14.92 2.81 35.20
N ILE A 308 15.82 3.17 36.10
CA ILE A 308 16.79 2.25 36.69
C ILE A 308 16.29 1.87 38.09
N ARG A 309 16.15 0.58 38.37
CA ARG A 309 15.74 0.05 39.68
C ARG A 309 16.79 -0.90 40.23
N LYS A 310 16.83 -1.02 41.56
CA LYS A 310 17.50 -2.13 42.25
C LYS A 310 16.62 -3.39 42.12
N GLY A 311 17.23 -4.53 41.80
CA GLY A 311 16.52 -5.82 41.71
C GLY A 311 15.70 -6.11 42.97
N GLY A 312 14.43 -6.48 42.79
CA GLY A 312 13.50 -6.75 43.89
C GLY A 312 12.92 -5.52 44.60
N SER A 313 13.28 -4.30 44.18
CA SER A 313 12.72 -3.04 44.70
C SER A 313 11.83 -2.35 43.68
N GLU A 314 10.80 -1.66 44.15
CA GLU A 314 9.97 -0.75 43.34
C GLU A 314 10.55 0.67 43.26
N ALA A 315 11.55 0.97 44.08
CA ALA A 315 12.15 2.30 44.14
C ALA A 315 12.98 2.58 42.87
N ASN A 316 12.69 3.72 42.24
CA ASN A 316 13.40 4.22 41.08
C ASN A 316 14.64 5.00 41.51
N LEU A 317 15.71 4.87 40.73
CA LEU A 317 16.91 5.67 40.91
C LEU A 317 16.58 7.13 40.59
N GLY A 318 16.96 8.00 41.51
CA GLY A 318 16.84 9.43 41.40
C GLY A 318 18.17 10.14 41.57
N LEU A 319 18.20 11.39 41.13
CA LEU A 319 19.29 12.32 41.34
C LEU A 319 18.78 13.45 42.23
N THR A 320 19.43 13.68 43.37
CA THR A 320 19.04 14.72 44.34
C THR A 320 17.56 14.66 44.75
N GLY A 321 17.00 13.44 44.86
CA GLY A 321 15.60 13.21 45.24
C GLY A 321 14.59 13.23 44.08
N ASN A 322 15.00 13.63 42.87
CA ASN A 322 14.14 13.59 41.69
C ASN A 322 14.34 12.28 40.93
N GLU A 323 13.24 11.60 40.64
CA GLU A 323 13.25 10.36 39.86
C GLU A 323 13.83 10.57 38.45
N LEU A 324 14.74 9.70 38.04
CA LEU A 324 15.28 9.71 36.68
C LEU A 324 14.43 8.84 35.76
N LYS A 325 13.70 9.50 34.85
CA LYS A 325 12.95 8.88 33.76
C LYS A 325 13.63 9.19 32.43
N PHE A 326 14.00 8.16 31.67
CA PHE A 326 14.61 8.31 30.35
C PHE A 326 13.58 8.02 29.26
N GLU A 327 13.67 8.75 28.15
CA GLU A 327 12.77 8.58 27.01
C GLU A 327 13.11 7.31 26.22
N THR A 328 14.39 6.96 26.16
CA THR A 328 14.87 5.81 25.39
C THR A 328 15.63 4.82 26.27
N ALA A 329 15.57 3.54 25.89
CA ALA A 329 16.37 2.50 26.54
C ALA A 329 17.88 2.75 26.42
N PHE A 330 18.32 3.40 25.33
CA PHE A 330 19.72 3.73 25.09
C PHE A 330 20.24 4.76 26.11
N GLU A 331 19.47 5.80 26.39
CA GLU A 331 19.82 6.81 27.40
C GLU A 331 19.92 6.19 28.80
N ALA A 332 18.94 5.36 29.17
CA ALA A 332 18.97 4.62 30.43
C ALA A 332 20.19 3.68 30.51
N ALA A 333 20.53 3.00 29.41
CA ALA A 333 21.69 2.11 29.35
C ALA A 333 23.02 2.86 29.43
N ALA A 334 23.15 3.99 28.73
CA ALA A 334 24.34 4.84 28.81
C ALA A 334 24.56 5.36 30.23
N PHE A 335 23.47 5.79 30.90
CA PHE A 335 23.55 6.23 32.29
C PHE A 335 23.87 5.09 33.25
N LEU A 336 23.31 3.90 33.05
CA LEU A 336 23.64 2.71 33.84
C LEU A 336 25.11 2.31 33.68
N SER A 337 25.67 2.34 32.47
CA SER A 337 27.09 2.08 32.23
C SER A 337 27.96 3.13 32.93
N TYR A 338 27.58 4.40 32.87
CA TYR A 338 28.26 5.47 33.59
C TYR A 338 28.31 5.22 35.11
N ILE A 339 27.23 4.76 35.72
CA ILE A 339 27.20 4.40 37.14
C ILE A 339 28.18 3.26 37.45
N LYS A 340 28.23 2.23 36.59
CA LYS A 340 29.18 1.12 36.74
C LYS A 340 30.62 1.62 36.67
N ASP A 341 30.92 2.50 35.72
CA ASP A 341 32.26 3.05 35.53
C ASP A 341 32.68 3.96 36.69
N LEU A 342 31.75 4.75 37.26
CA LEU A 342 32.04 5.49 38.50
C LEU A 342 32.51 4.56 39.62
N SER A 343 31.81 3.44 39.82
CA SER A 343 32.18 2.46 40.85
C SER A 343 33.50 1.77 40.59
N LEU A 344 33.78 1.39 39.34
CA LEU A 344 35.06 0.77 38.97
C LEU A 344 36.24 1.73 39.18
N ASN A 345 36.02 3.02 38.98
CA ASN A 345 37.03 4.07 39.20
C ASN A 345 37.00 4.64 40.63
N THR A 346 36.27 4.02 41.57
CA THR A 346 36.16 4.45 42.97
C THR A 346 35.71 5.91 43.14
N MET A 347 34.93 6.43 42.19
CA MET A 347 34.41 7.79 42.23
C MET A 347 33.13 7.89 43.08
N PRO A 348 32.89 9.02 43.77
CA PRO A 348 31.71 9.19 44.61
C PRO A 348 30.42 9.34 43.80
N PHE A 349 29.36 8.67 44.23
CA PHE A 349 28.01 8.76 43.65
C PHE A 349 26.91 8.98 44.69
N ASN A 350 27.24 9.63 45.81
CA ASN A 350 26.36 9.89 46.95
C ASN A 350 25.09 10.72 46.61
N ASN A 351 25.11 11.40 45.46
CA ASN A 351 23.98 12.19 44.95
C ASN A 351 22.91 11.33 44.24
N LEU A 352 23.23 10.05 43.94
CA LEU A 352 22.29 9.07 43.41
C LEU A 352 21.60 8.34 44.56
N ARG A 353 20.27 8.27 44.49
CA ARG A 353 19.44 7.73 45.58
C ARG A 353 18.29 6.88 45.07
N PHE A 354 17.88 5.88 45.83
CA PHE A 354 16.60 5.19 45.67
C PHE A 354 15.61 5.77 46.67
N SER A 355 14.66 6.58 46.20
CA SER A 355 13.80 7.37 47.09
C SER A 355 14.65 8.23 48.05
N THR A 356 14.81 7.81 49.30
CA THR A 356 15.62 8.50 50.32
C THR A 356 17.00 7.86 50.55
N GLU A 357 17.19 6.59 50.17
CA GLU A 357 18.40 5.81 50.44
C GLU A 357 19.52 6.11 49.44
N PRO A 358 20.77 6.34 49.87
CA PRO A 358 21.88 6.52 48.95
C PRO A 358 22.16 5.24 48.14
N LEU A 359 22.58 5.42 46.88
CA LEU A 359 23.14 4.34 46.09
C LEU A 359 24.47 3.91 46.72
N LEU A 360 24.60 2.61 47.03
CA LEU A 360 25.81 2.00 47.57
C LEU A 360 26.48 1.13 46.49
N ALA A 361 27.78 0.83 46.65
CA ALA A 361 28.53 0.07 45.66
C ALA A 361 27.97 -1.34 45.46
N GLU A 362 27.52 -2.00 46.53
CA GLU A 362 26.89 -3.32 46.48
C GLU A 362 25.58 -3.34 45.67
N HIS A 363 24.89 -2.19 45.52
CA HIS A 363 23.65 -2.11 44.74
C HIS A 363 23.88 -2.19 43.23
N ILE A 364 25.09 -1.91 42.76
CA ILE A 364 25.37 -1.68 41.33
C ILE A 364 25.20 -2.95 40.50
N ALA A 365 25.55 -4.11 41.07
CA ALA A 365 25.36 -5.41 40.41
C ALA A 365 23.87 -5.74 40.17
N ASP A 366 22.98 -5.21 41.01
CA ASP A 366 21.54 -5.49 40.98
C ASP A 366 20.73 -4.48 40.17
N LEU A 367 21.37 -3.46 39.58
CA LEU A 367 20.69 -2.43 38.81
C LEU A 367 20.17 -2.97 37.48
N LYS A 368 18.88 -2.71 37.21
CA LYS A 368 18.21 -3.11 35.98
C LYS A 368 17.40 -1.95 35.41
N ILE A 369 17.34 -1.90 34.08
CA ILE A 369 16.45 -0.96 33.36
C ILE A 369 15.08 -1.60 33.28
N ILE A 370 14.07 -0.87 33.73
CA ILE A 370 12.66 -1.28 33.68
C ILE A 370 11.92 -0.32 32.76
N THR A 371 11.04 -0.86 31.92
CA THR A 371 10.11 -0.07 31.12
C THR A 371 8.84 0.16 31.93
N LEU A 372 8.51 1.43 32.17
CA LEU A 372 7.25 1.86 32.74
C LEU A 372 6.33 2.33 31.62
N SER A 373 5.10 1.79 31.59
CA SER A 373 4.01 2.40 30.86
C SER A 373 3.37 3.41 31.81
N LEU A 374 3.52 4.70 31.51
CA LEU A 374 3.08 5.78 32.39
C LEU A 374 1.57 6.04 32.38
#